data_AF-A0A645I9S8-F1
#
_entry.id   AF-A0A645I9S8-F1
#
_cell.length_a   1.000
_cell.length_b   1.000
_cell.length_c   1.000
_cell.angle_alpha   90.00
_cell.angle_beta   90.00
_cell.angle_gamma   90.00
#
_symmetry.space_group_name_H-M   'P 1'
#
loop_
_entity.id
_entity.type
_entity.pdbx_description
1 polymer ?
#
loop_
_entity_poly.entity_id
_entity_poly.type
_entity_poly.pdbx_seq_one_letter_code
_entity_poly.pdbx_strand_id
1 'polypeptide(L)'
;MCSVQWAVYSSSRALLIAVFDKTVIDRLRWGMISVKALPEFTRWLDGLADDKVKAVVAARVRRLSFGLPGDVSPVGEGVSELRIHLGAGWRVYFVQRGAELIVLLAGGSKKSQAADIRRAKALAKTLE
;
A
#
# COMPACT_ATOMS: atom_id res chain seq x y z
N MET A 1 -45.52 30.98 8.05
CA MET A 1 -45.67 30.95 6.59
C MET A 1 -44.27 31.06 5.98
N CYS A 2 -43.96 30.17 5.03
CA CYS A 2 -42.93 30.16 3.97
C CYS A 2 -41.85 31.28 3.97
N SER A 3 -40.56 31.04 3.69
CA SER A 3 -39.99 30.11 2.73
C SER A 3 -38.52 29.80 3.02
N VAL A 4 -38.13 28.62 2.55
CA VAL A 4 -36.84 27.96 2.55
C VAL A 4 -35.98 28.53 1.42
N GLN A 5 -34.66 28.69 1.60
CA GLN A 5 -33.73 28.57 0.49
C GLN A 5 -32.42 27.93 0.93
N TRP A 6 -32.06 26.91 0.15
CA TRP A 6 -31.06 25.88 0.37
C TRP A 6 -29.63 26.35 0.08
N ALA A 7 -28.69 25.99 0.95
CA ALA A 7 -27.28 25.80 0.55
C ALA A 7 -26.88 24.37 0.91
N VAL A 8 -26.77 23.55 -0.14
CA VAL A 8 -26.38 22.14 -0.08
C VAL A 8 -24.92 22.05 0.37
N TYR A 9 -24.69 21.80 1.67
CA TYR A 9 -23.37 21.39 2.14
C TYR A 9 -23.22 19.90 1.89
N SER A 10 -22.55 19.57 0.79
CA SER A 10 -22.17 18.20 0.45
C SER A 10 -21.11 17.67 1.43
N SER A 11 -21.05 16.34 1.50
CA SER A 11 -20.03 15.55 2.19
C SER A 11 -20.39 15.17 3.63
N SER A 12 -20.96 13.97 3.74
CA SER A 12 -21.01 13.11 4.93
C SER A 12 -19.61 12.83 5.50
N ARG A 13 -18.97 13.85 6.07
CA ARG A 13 -17.63 13.76 6.68
C ARG A 13 -17.58 14.38 8.08
N ALA A 14 -18.73 14.59 8.72
CA ALA A 14 -18.84 15.27 10.00
C ALA A 14 -18.88 14.35 11.24
N LEU A 15 -18.84 13.03 11.10
CA LEU A 15 -19.02 12.11 12.24
C LEU A 15 -17.74 11.44 12.78
N LEU A 16 -16.58 11.61 12.12
CA LEU A 16 -15.31 11.01 12.58
C LEU A 16 -14.35 12.01 13.27
N ILE A 17 -14.71 13.30 13.36
CA ILE A 17 -13.78 14.37 13.81
C ILE A 17 -13.89 14.68 15.31
N ALA A 18 -14.86 14.11 16.04
CA ALA A 18 -15.13 14.51 17.43
C ALA A 18 -14.21 13.88 18.51
N VAL A 19 -13.21 13.08 18.14
CA VAL A 19 -12.36 12.35 19.13
C VAL A 19 -10.86 12.68 18.99
N PHE A 20 -10.41 13.29 17.89
CA PHE A 20 -8.99 13.54 17.66
C PHE A 20 -8.72 15.00 17.32
N ASP A 21 -7.77 15.58 18.05
CA ASP A 21 -7.21 16.92 17.87
C ASP A 21 -6.81 17.17 16.40
N LYS A 22 -7.09 18.37 15.87
CA LYS A 22 -6.78 18.74 14.46
C LYS A 22 -5.29 18.59 14.12
N THR A 23 -4.40 18.76 15.10
CA THR A 23 -2.95 18.57 14.99
C THR A 23 -2.58 17.10 14.79
N VAL A 24 -3.34 16.17 15.36
CA VAL A 24 -3.19 14.72 15.12
C VAL A 24 -3.68 14.36 13.73
N ILE A 25 -4.81 14.93 13.29
CA ILE A 25 -5.38 14.71 11.96
C ILE A 25 -4.45 15.27 10.86
N ASP A 26 -3.87 16.44 11.07
CA ASP A 26 -2.92 17.05 10.10
C ASP A 26 -1.58 16.30 10.07
N ARG A 27 -1.09 15.79 11.21
CA ARG A 27 0.08 14.90 11.26
C ARG A 27 -0.17 13.57 10.54
N LEU A 28 -1.38 13.01 10.63
CA LEU A 28 -1.79 11.81 9.89
C LEU A 28 -1.92 12.07 8.37
N ARG A 29 -2.26 13.30 7.98
CA ARG A 29 -2.41 13.71 6.58
C ARG A 29 -1.06 14.01 5.90
N TRP A 30 -0.04 14.40 6.67
CA TRP A 30 1.34 14.67 6.21
C TRP A 30 2.30 13.49 6.40
N GLY A 31 1.98 12.53 7.28
CA GLY A 31 2.78 11.31 7.50
C GLY A 31 2.43 10.14 6.57
N MET A 32 1.43 10.29 5.71
CA MET A 32 0.99 9.23 4.80
C MET A 32 1.77 9.31 3.49
N ILE A 33 2.61 8.30 3.26
CA ILE A 33 3.35 8.09 2.02
C ILE A 33 2.34 7.72 0.93
N SER A 34 2.43 8.32 -0.26
CA SER A 34 1.57 7.96 -1.40
C SER A 34 1.90 6.55 -1.86
N VAL A 35 0.88 5.74 -2.18
CA VAL A 35 1.10 4.38 -2.69
C VAL A 35 0.81 4.35 -4.19
N LYS A 36 1.79 3.92 -4.97
CA LYS A 36 1.65 3.65 -6.40
C LYS A 36 1.86 2.15 -6.64
N ALA A 37 0.91 1.50 -7.29
CA ALA A 37 1.04 0.10 -7.69
C ALA A 37 1.37 0.00 -9.18
N LEU A 38 2.33 -0.83 -9.54
CA LEU A 38 2.59 -1.18 -10.93
C LEU A 38 1.55 -2.18 -11.45
N PRO A 39 1.30 -2.23 -12.77
CA PRO A 39 0.35 -3.17 -13.37
C PRO A 39 0.63 -4.64 -13.02
N GLU A 40 1.90 -5.02 -12.86
CA GLU A 40 2.32 -6.36 -12.47
C GLU A 40 1.77 -6.76 -11.11
N PHE A 41 1.79 -5.84 -10.14
CA PHE A 41 1.21 -6.06 -8.82
C PHE A 41 -0.32 -6.15 -8.89
N THR A 42 -0.97 -5.23 -9.61
CA THR A 42 -2.44 -5.21 -9.74
C THR A 42 -2.94 -6.49 -10.40
N ARG A 43 -2.34 -6.91 -11.52
CA ARG A 43 -2.69 -8.18 -12.19
C ARG A 43 -2.49 -9.39 -11.30
N TRP A 44 -1.40 -9.41 -10.53
CA TRP A 44 -1.16 -10.49 -9.57
C TRP A 44 -2.23 -10.51 -8.48
N LEU A 45 -2.62 -9.35 -7.95
CA LEU A 45 -3.62 -9.24 -6.90
C LEU A 45 -5.01 -9.66 -7.40
N ASP A 46 -5.37 -9.24 -8.61
CA ASP A 46 -6.63 -9.60 -9.27
C ASP A 46 -6.72 -11.09 -9.60
N GLY A 47 -5.57 -11.72 -9.91
CA GLY A 47 -5.47 -13.14 -10.20
C GLY A 47 -5.53 -14.05 -8.95
N LEU A 48 -5.52 -13.51 -7.75
CA LEU A 48 -5.67 -14.32 -6.53
C LEU A 48 -7.12 -14.80 -6.37
N ALA A 49 -7.28 -16.10 -6.09
CA ALA A 49 -8.59 -16.67 -5.77
C ALA A 49 -9.04 -16.38 -4.33
N ASP A 50 -8.10 -16.21 -3.40
CA ASP A 50 -8.38 -16.06 -1.97
C ASP A 50 -8.51 -14.58 -1.57
N ASP A 51 -9.73 -14.14 -1.30
CA ASP A 51 -10.03 -12.77 -0.89
C ASP A 51 -9.46 -12.40 0.49
N LYS A 52 -9.25 -13.38 1.39
CA LYS A 52 -8.59 -13.15 2.67
C LYS A 52 -7.12 -12.78 2.44
N VAL A 53 -6.45 -13.45 1.49
CA VAL A 53 -5.08 -13.10 1.12
C VAL A 53 -5.03 -11.69 0.54
N LYS A 54 -5.94 -11.34 -0.39
CA LYS A 54 -6.02 -9.98 -0.94
C LYS A 54 -6.16 -8.93 0.16
N ALA A 55 -7.10 -9.13 1.09
CA ALA A 55 -7.35 -8.20 2.19
C ALA A 55 -6.11 -8.02 3.08
N VAL A 56 -5.41 -9.10 3.40
CA VAL A 56 -4.19 -9.06 4.22
C VAL A 56 -3.06 -8.33 3.48
N VAL A 57 -2.84 -8.62 2.19
CA VAL A 57 -1.83 -7.92 1.39
C VAL A 57 -2.12 -6.42 1.33
N ALA A 58 -3.36 -6.04 0.99
CA ALA A 58 -3.77 -4.64 0.92
C ALA A 58 -3.59 -3.92 2.27
N ALA A 59 -3.99 -4.56 3.38
CA ALA A 59 -3.79 -4.01 4.71
C ALA A 59 -2.30 -3.82 5.06
N ARG A 60 -1.43 -4.75 4.65
CA ARG A 60 0.02 -4.65 4.90
C ARG A 60 0.67 -3.55 4.07
N VAL A 61 0.30 -3.39 2.80
CA VAL A 61 0.74 -2.26 1.95
C VAL A 61 0.27 -0.93 2.54
N ARG A 62 -0.97 -0.87 3.02
CA ARG A 62 -1.49 0.33 3.70
C ARG A 62 -0.74 0.64 4.99
N ARG A 63 -0.30 -0.36 5.75
CA ARG A 63 0.55 -0.15 6.93
C ARG A 63 1.92 0.39 6.55
N LEU A 64 2.52 -0.13 5.47
CA LEU A 64 3.77 0.41 4.94
C LEU A 64 3.66 1.89 4.59
N SER A 65 2.52 2.32 4.02
CA SER A 65 2.29 3.72 3.67
C SER A 65 2.17 4.65 4.89
N PHE A 66 1.88 4.09 6.07
CA PHE A 66 1.91 4.81 7.35
C PHE A 66 3.26 4.73 8.06
N GLY A 67 4.31 4.24 7.39
CA GLY A 67 5.62 4.06 8.00
C GLY A 67 5.67 2.93 9.02
N LEU A 68 4.77 1.94 8.93
CA LEU A 68 4.73 0.76 9.78
C LEU A 68 5.20 -0.47 8.99
N PRO A 69 6.52 -0.68 8.81
CA PRO A 69 7.05 -1.65 7.85
C PRO A 69 6.73 -3.11 8.20
N GLY A 70 6.77 -3.49 9.47
CA GLY A 70 6.64 -4.89 9.87
C GLY A 70 7.87 -5.71 9.48
N ASP A 71 7.67 -6.89 8.88
CA ASP A 71 8.76 -7.79 8.45
C ASP A 71 9.19 -7.42 7.02
N VAL A 72 10.13 -6.48 6.92
CA VAL A 72 10.71 -6.00 5.66
C VAL A 72 12.20 -6.33 5.65
N SER A 73 12.72 -6.69 4.48
CA SER A 73 14.17 -6.84 4.28
C SER A 73 14.59 -6.24 2.94
N PRO A 74 15.74 -5.55 2.87
CA PRO A 74 16.31 -5.13 1.60
C PRO A 74 16.75 -6.34 0.79
N VAL A 75 16.55 -6.29 -0.53
CA VAL A 75 17.01 -7.32 -1.49
C VAL A 75 18.04 -6.76 -2.48
N GLY A 76 18.51 -5.54 -2.24
CA GLY A 76 19.52 -4.83 -3.01
C GLY A 76 18.95 -3.97 -4.15
N GLU A 77 19.78 -3.09 -4.70
CA GLU A 77 19.42 -2.16 -5.79
C GLU A 77 18.20 -1.28 -5.45
N GLY A 78 18.11 -0.83 -4.19
CA GLY A 78 17.00 0.01 -3.72
C GLY A 78 15.66 -0.71 -3.51
N VAL A 79 15.59 -2.01 -3.82
CA VAL A 79 14.36 -2.81 -3.67
C VAL A 79 14.29 -3.44 -2.29
N SER A 80 13.09 -3.43 -1.71
CA SER A 80 12.76 -4.08 -0.44
C SER A 80 11.66 -5.13 -0.62
N GLU A 81 11.72 -6.18 0.19
CA GLU A 81 10.75 -7.27 0.26
C GLU A 81 9.98 -7.18 1.58
N LEU A 82 8.65 -7.06 1.50
CA LEU A 82 7.74 -7.27 2.62
C LEU A 82 7.35 -8.74 2.69
N ARG A 83 7.53 -9.36 3.86
CA ARG A 83 7.23 -10.77 4.11
C ARG A 83 5.89 -10.92 4.82
N ILE A 84 5.02 -11.73 4.22
CA ILE A 84 3.70 -12.04 4.76
C ILE A 84 3.62 -13.54 5.01
N HIS A 85 3.68 -13.92 6.30
CA HIS A 85 3.59 -15.31 6.75
C HIS A 85 2.13 -15.77 6.82
N LEU A 86 1.49 -15.85 5.65
CA LEU A 86 0.13 -16.35 5.48
C LEU A 86 0.10 -17.31 4.28
N GLY A 87 -0.50 -18.49 4.46
CA GLY A 87 -0.62 -19.48 3.40
C GLY A 87 0.74 -19.90 2.84
N ALA A 88 0.95 -19.68 1.54
CA ALA A 88 2.17 -20.06 0.82
C ALA A 88 3.42 -19.23 1.19
N GLY A 89 3.26 -18.16 1.97
CA GLY A 89 4.36 -17.25 2.34
C GLY A 89 4.58 -16.18 1.29
N TRP A 90 3.62 -15.26 1.17
CA TRP A 90 3.62 -14.19 0.17
C TRP A 90 4.73 -13.16 0.41
N ARG A 91 5.21 -12.57 -0.69
CA ARG A 91 6.23 -11.53 -0.73
C ARG A 91 5.76 -10.39 -1.60
N VAL A 92 5.85 -9.17 -1.10
CA VAL A 92 5.56 -7.95 -1.86
C VAL A 92 6.86 -7.18 -2.03
N TYR A 93 7.22 -6.87 -3.27
CA TYR A 93 8.43 -6.13 -3.60
C TYR A 93 8.08 -4.68 -3.88
N PHE A 94 8.83 -3.77 -3.29
CA PHE A 94 8.57 -2.34 -3.40
C PHE A 94 9.86 -1.53 -3.35
N VAL A 95 9.77 -0.28 -3.82
CA VAL A 95 10.77 0.76 -3.59
C VAL A 95 10.10 1.93 -2.87
N GLN A 96 10.86 2.63 -2.05
CA GLN A 96 10.40 3.87 -1.44
C GLN A 96 11.26 5.02 -1.95
N ARG A 97 10.61 6.03 -2.53
CA ARG A 97 11.25 7.25 -3.07
C ARG A 97 10.67 8.45 -2.35
N GLY A 98 11.35 8.92 -1.31
CA GLY A 98 10.85 10.00 -0.46
C GLY A 98 9.49 9.66 0.15
N ALA A 99 8.48 10.44 -0.22
CA ALA A 99 7.10 10.28 0.23
C ALA A 99 6.24 9.39 -0.69
N GLU A 100 6.84 8.63 -1.61
CA GLU A 100 6.14 7.66 -2.46
C GLU A 100 6.63 6.22 -2.20
N LEU A 101 5.66 5.31 -1.99
CA LEU A 101 5.84 3.86 -1.90
C LEU A 101 5.36 3.24 -3.21
N ILE A 102 6.30 2.73 -4.01
CA ILE A 102 6.00 2.13 -5.30
C ILE A 102 6.05 0.61 -5.15
N VAL A 103 4.88 -0.03 -5.24
CA VAL A 103 4.73 -1.49 -5.20
C VAL A 103 4.95 -2.05 -6.59
N LEU A 104 6.00 -2.86 -6.74
CA LEU A 104 6.47 -3.35 -8.04
C LEU A 104 5.73 -4.62 -8.47
N LEU A 105 5.81 -5.67 -7.65
CA LEU A 105 5.19 -6.96 -7.89
C LEU A 105 5.03 -7.72 -6.58
N ALA A 106 4.31 -8.83 -6.63
CA ALA A 106 4.25 -9.78 -5.54
C ALA A 106 4.40 -11.23 -6.04
N GLY A 107 4.79 -12.11 -5.12
CA GLY A 107 5.08 -13.51 -5.37
C GLY A 107 4.71 -14.38 -4.17
N GLY A 108 4.61 -15.68 -4.39
CA GLY A 108 3.99 -16.60 -3.43
C GLY A 108 4.77 -17.85 -3.07
N SER A 109 5.98 -18.03 -3.60
CA SER A 109 6.75 -19.24 -3.30
C SER A 109 8.23 -18.93 -3.09
N LYS A 110 8.84 -19.63 -2.14
CA LYS A 110 10.29 -19.54 -1.91
C LYS A 110 11.09 -19.98 -3.15
N LYS A 111 10.55 -20.88 -3.97
CA LYS A 111 11.18 -21.36 -5.21
C LYS A 111 11.24 -20.26 -6.28
N SER A 112 10.20 -19.43 -6.40
CA SER A 112 10.17 -18.32 -7.35
C SER A 112 10.89 -17.07 -6.86
N GLN A 113 11.21 -16.97 -5.56
CA GLN A 113 11.76 -15.78 -4.92
C GLN A 113 12.94 -15.17 -5.67
N ALA A 114 13.93 -15.97 -6.09
CA ALA A 114 15.09 -15.45 -6.80
C ALA A 114 14.73 -14.84 -8.16
N ALA A 115 13.76 -15.43 -8.87
CA ALA A 115 13.25 -14.87 -10.12
C ALA A 115 12.42 -13.61 -9.87
N ASP A 116 11.62 -13.61 -8.81
CA ASP A 116 10.79 -12.47 -8.40
C ASP A 116 11.65 -11.26 -8.03
N ILE A 117 12.74 -11.46 -7.28
CA ILE A 117 13.71 -10.41 -6.95
C ILE A 117 14.36 -9.83 -8.22
N ARG A 118 14.78 -10.68 -9.18
CA ARG A 118 15.34 -10.19 -10.45
C ARG A 118 14.34 -9.35 -11.23
N ARG A 119 13.09 -9.79 -11.33
CA ARG A 119 12.02 -9.04 -11.99
C ARG A 119 11.73 -7.71 -11.27
N ALA A 120 11.69 -7.72 -9.94
CA ALA A 120 11.47 -6.51 -9.15
C ALA A 120 12.58 -5.48 -9.39
N LYS A 121 13.83 -5.90 -9.39
CA LYS A 121 14.97 -5.02 -9.71
C LYS A 121 14.91 -4.48 -11.13
N ALA A 122 14.49 -5.28 -12.10
CA ALA A 122 14.29 -4.81 -13.47
C ALA A 122 13.19 -3.74 -13.55
N LEU A 123 12.04 -3.95 -12.89
CA LEU A 123 10.97 -2.95 -12.80
C LEU A 123 11.41 -1.69 -12.05
N ALA A 124 12.23 -1.82 -11.02
CA ALA A 124 12.74 -0.66 -10.27
C ALA A 124 13.59 0.27 -11.16
N LYS A 125 14.35 -0.30 -12.10
CA LYS A 125 15.16 0.47 -13.07
C LYS A 125 14.32 1.22 -14.10
N THR A 126 13.11 0.76 -14.41
CA THR A 126 12.22 1.49 -15.34
C THR A 126 11.53 2.70 -14.71
N LEU A 127 11.72 2.91 -13.40
CA LEU A 127 11.14 4.04 -12.68
C LEU A 127 12.10 5.25 -12.67
N GLU A 128 13.38 5.05 -12.96
CA GLU A 128 14.37 6.12 -13.17
C GLU A 128 14.10 6.88 -14.46
#